data_AF-A8MZS1-F1
#
_entry.id   AF-A8MZS1-F1
#
_cell.length_a   1.000
_cell.length_b   1.000
_cell.length_c   1.000
_cell.angle_alpha   90.00
_cell.angle_beta   90.00
_cell.angle_gamma   90.00
#
_symmetry.space_group_name_H-M   'P 1'
#
loop_
_entity.id
_entity.type
_entity.pdbx_description
1 polymer ?
#
loop_
_entity_poly.entity_id
_entity_poly.type
_entity_poly.pdbx_seq_one_letter_code
_entity_poly.pdbx_strand_id
1 'polypeptide(L)'
;MGASTSKLTVGKRSTGKHSTEKRSTGQLHAQAQSPLWGLLPPEIREDIFLDVFTATPNPENPYPFFSYYYRPGFTAPKTTHLDILLTCKQAYIEGKDLVWKERTGNTELAFWWGEAERRPPHAFEPRDTHHPRHGVHNENHPFQSHFTQSLTTDQWSKITTIQIFPQLYTCRLSTYQEFFRLQPALQPHTVKITIRYTDWWWWERGQTLDISSLRPHDDFIFDYERRINRFRLPKSCRTLLLELETSEAKKDELTVETRKILANRNEWRWKLDGEGWLEVDPEARVEDWTWVGPTRFKGEQHPERYPHHPQGDSMTYIVKTLAFKQLIVQEN
;
A
#
# COMPACT_ATOMS: atom_id res chain seq x y z
N MET A 1 -28.39 60.18 39.40
CA MET A 1 -29.56 59.36 39.81
C MET A 1 -29.85 58.45 38.63
N GLY A 2 -29.81 57.13 38.66
CA GLY A 2 -29.66 56.16 39.74
C GLY A 2 -30.27 54.86 39.21
N ALA A 3 -29.49 53.78 39.27
CA ALA A 3 -29.90 52.36 39.21
C ALA A 3 -30.47 51.77 37.90
N SER A 4 -29.73 50.81 37.34
CA SER A 4 -30.27 49.45 37.19
C SER A 4 -29.11 48.43 37.21
N THR A 5 -28.96 47.72 38.33
CA THR A 5 -28.10 46.54 38.48
C THR A 5 -28.99 45.38 38.88
N SER A 6 -29.33 44.53 37.91
CA SER A 6 -30.08 43.28 38.13
C SER A 6 -29.12 42.16 38.52
N LYS A 7 -29.36 41.60 39.72
CA LYS A 7 -28.62 40.51 40.35
C LYS A 7 -28.78 39.20 39.58
N LEU A 8 -27.64 38.55 39.30
CA LEU A 8 -27.52 37.15 38.90
C LEU A 8 -28.09 36.24 40.01
N THR A 9 -29.04 35.39 39.63
CA THR A 9 -29.56 34.34 40.52
C THR A 9 -28.89 33.02 40.15
N VAL A 10 -28.20 32.41 41.11
CA VAL A 10 -27.49 31.14 41.00
C VAL A 10 -28.49 30.00 40.92
N GLY A 11 -28.63 29.39 39.74
CA GLY A 11 -29.36 28.14 39.54
C GLY A 11 -28.52 26.94 39.98
N LYS A 12 -29.07 26.15 40.91
CA LYS A 12 -28.47 24.93 41.47
C LYS A 12 -28.10 23.93 40.37
N ARG A 13 -26.85 23.43 40.41
CA ARG A 13 -26.37 22.30 39.63
C ARG A 13 -27.19 21.04 39.96
N SER A 14 -27.94 20.57 38.97
CA SER A 14 -28.48 19.20 38.94
C SER A 14 -27.29 18.24 38.78
N THR A 15 -27.11 17.38 39.78
CA THR A 15 -26.17 16.25 39.74
C THR A 15 -26.66 15.26 38.69
N GLY A 16 -26.00 15.28 37.53
CA GLY A 16 -26.20 14.32 36.46
C GLY A 16 -25.93 12.91 36.97
N LYS A 17 -26.99 12.17 37.28
CA LYS A 17 -26.95 10.71 37.36
C LYS A 17 -26.40 10.23 36.03
N HIS A 18 -25.29 9.49 36.07
CA HIS A 18 -24.88 8.61 34.98
C HIS A 18 -26.00 7.60 34.73
N SER A 19 -26.94 7.96 33.85
CA SER A 19 -27.75 6.99 33.14
C SER A 19 -26.81 6.27 32.19
N THR A 20 -26.33 5.10 32.63
CA THR A 20 -25.87 4.06 31.73
C THR A 20 -27.02 3.79 30.75
N GLU A 21 -26.96 4.41 29.57
CA GLU A 21 -27.76 4.01 28.43
C GLU A 21 -27.42 2.55 28.14
N LYS A 22 -28.22 1.64 28.69
CA LYS A 22 -28.39 0.31 28.10
C LYS A 22 -28.87 0.57 26.68
N ARG A 23 -27.95 0.52 25.70
CA ARG A 23 -28.31 0.32 24.29
C ARG A 23 -29.28 -0.83 24.28
N SER A 24 -30.54 -0.57 23.94
CA SER A 24 -31.49 -1.63 23.67
C SER A 24 -30.93 -2.39 22.48
N THR A 25 -30.29 -3.53 22.74
CA THR A 25 -30.11 -4.57 21.74
C THR A 25 -31.53 -5.05 21.44
N GLY A 26 -32.24 -4.32 20.57
CA GLY A 26 -33.51 -4.80 20.03
C GLY A 26 -33.27 -6.23 19.55
N GLN A 27 -34.08 -7.15 20.07
CA GLN A 27 -33.92 -8.58 19.88
C GLN A 27 -33.60 -8.88 18.41
N LEU A 28 -32.36 -9.31 18.16
CA LEU A 28 -31.88 -9.58 16.82
C LEU A 28 -32.65 -10.81 16.31
N HIS A 29 -33.34 -10.67 15.19
CA HIS A 29 -34.09 -11.78 14.62
C HIS A 29 -33.12 -12.88 14.19
N ALA A 30 -33.28 -14.10 14.73
CA ALA A 30 -32.33 -15.20 14.56
C ALA A 30 -32.23 -15.73 13.11
N GLN A 31 -33.16 -15.35 12.23
CA GLN A 31 -33.20 -15.76 10.82
C GLN A 31 -33.22 -17.30 10.63
N ALA A 32 -33.79 -18.06 11.57
CA ALA A 32 -33.78 -19.53 11.56
C ALA A 32 -34.47 -20.15 10.32
N GLN A 33 -35.28 -19.38 9.59
CA GLN A 33 -35.90 -19.82 8.33
C GLN A 33 -34.92 -19.83 7.14
N SER A 34 -33.76 -19.18 7.26
CA SER A 34 -32.70 -19.22 6.25
C SER A 34 -31.79 -20.43 6.51
N PRO A 35 -31.45 -21.24 5.49
CA PRO A 35 -30.48 -22.32 5.63
C PRO A 35 -29.15 -21.85 6.22
N LEU A 36 -28.74 -20.61 5.91
CA LEU A 36 -27.49 -20.04 6.40
C LEU A 36 -27.47 -20.00 7.94
N TRP A 37 -28.55 -19.55 8.60
CA TRP A 37 -28.60 -19.43 10.07
C TRP A 37 -29.34 -20.56 10.78
N GLY A 38 -30.22 -21.28 10.08
CA GLY A 38 -31.02 -22.38 10.62
C GLY A 38 -30.35 -23.75 10.54
N LEU A 39 -29.40 -23.95 9.62
CA LEU A 39 -28.72 -25.24 9.41
C LEU A 39 -27.21 -25.16 9.65
N LEU A 40 -26.54 -24.10 9.18
CA LEU A 40 -25.09 -24.04 9.25
C LEU A 40 -24.63 -23.52 10.62
N PRO A 41 -23.63 -24.16 11.24
CA PRO A 41 -23.07 -23.68 12.50
C PRO A 41 -22.23 -22.40 12.26
N PRO A 42 -21.98 -21.59 13.31
CA PRO A 42 -21.28 -20.31 13.18
C PRO A 42 -19.91 -20.40 12.48
N GLU A 43 -19.16 -21.47 12.70
CA GLU A 43 -17.83 -21.69 12.12
C GLU A 43 -17.89 -21.80 10.60
N ILE A 44 -18.87 -22.55 10.08
CA ILE A 44 -19.08 -22.68 8.64
C ILE A 44 -19.57 -21.36 8.03
N ARG A 45 -20.36 -20.58 8.77
CA ARG A 45 -20.76 -19.24 8.32
C ARG A 45 -19.57 -18.29 8.25
N GLU A 46 -18.67 -18.33 9.24
CA GLU A 46 -17.42 -17.55 9.21
C GLU A 46 -16.58 -17.90 7.98
N ASP A 47 -16.39 -19.19 7.68
CA ASP A 47 -15.66 -19.61 6.47
C ASP A 47 -16.33 -19.11 5.19
N ILE A 48 -17.66 -19.22 5.08
CA ILE A 48 -18.42 -18.67 3.96
C ILE A 48 -18.18 -17.15 3.82
N PHE A 49 -18.26 -16.40 4.93
CA PHE A 49 -18.01 -14.96 4.90
C PHE A 49 -16.57 -14.64 4.49
N LEU A 50 -15.57 -15.36 5.02
CA LEU A 50 -14.16 -15.17 4.66
C LEU A 50 -13.92 -15.41 3.16
N ASP A 51 -14.50 -16.46 2.60
CA ASP A 51 -14.38 -16.76 1.18
C ASP A 51 -15.09 -15.71 0.32
N VAL A 52 -16.30 -15.26 0.71
CA VAL A 52 -17.03 -14.18 0.02
C VAL A 52 -16.28 -12.84 0.08
N PHE A 53 -15.62 -12.54 1.20
CA PHE A 53 -14.86 -11.31 1.38
C PHE A 53 -13.42 -11.38 0.87
N THR A 54 -12.99 -12.51 0.31
CA THR A 54 -11.65 -12.62 -0.26
C THR A 54 -11.53 -11.70 -1.48
N ALA A 55 -10.61 -10.74 -1.40
CA ALA A 55 -10.29 -9.83 -2.46
C ALA A 55 -9.72 -10.61 -3.65
N THR A 56 -10.37 -10.49 -4.80
CA THR A 56 -9.96 -11.18 -6.03
C THR A 56 -9.79 -10.19 -7.17
N PRO A 57 -8.90 -10.44 -8.14
CA PRO A 57 -8.83 -9.63 -9.35
C PRO A 57 -10.15 -9.73 -10.13
N ASN A 58 -10.72 -8.60 -10.53
CA ASN A 58 -11.95 -8.57 -11.33
C ASN A 58 -11.67 -9.00 -12.79
N PRO A 59 -12.09 -10.21 -13.22
CA PRO A 59 -11.81 -10.69 -14.57
C PRO A 59 -12.59 -9.94 -15.66
N GLU A 60 -13.63 -9.18 -15.31
CA GLU A 60 -14.42 -8.40 -16.27
C GLU A 60 -13.70 -7.12 -16.71
N ASN A 61 -12.69 -6.68 -15.95
CA ASN A 61 -11.91 -5.48 -16.24
C ASN A 61 -10.41 -5.72 -16.08
N PRO A 62 -9.81 -6.61 -16.90
CA PRO A 62 -8.38 -6.88 -16.84
C PRO A 62 -7.59 -5.65 -17.27
N TYR A 63 -6.40 -5.49 -16.71
CA TYR A 63 -5.45 -4.51 -17.21
C TYR A 63 -4.95 -4.94 -18.60
N PRO A 64 -4.79 -4.00 -19.54
CA PRO A 64 -4.23 -4.30 -20.84
C PRO A 64 -2.83 -4.90 -20.71
N PHE A 65 -2.52 -5.94 -21.50
CA PHE A 65 -1.24 -6.65 -21.41
C PHE A 65 -0.04 -5.72 -21.67
N PHE A 66 -0.18 -4.77 -22.59
CA PHE A 66 0.85 -3.76 -22.92
C PHE A 66 0.81 -2.51 -22.03
N SER A 67 0.07 -2.53 -20.92
CA SER A 67 0.12 -1.46 -19.93
C SER A 67 1.35 -1.56 -19.04
N TYR A 68 1.84 -0.43 -18.53
CA TYR A 68 3.00 -0.41 -17.63
C TYR A 68 2.74 -1.11 -16.28
N TYR A 69 1.48 -1.25 -15.89
CA TYR A 69 1.05 -1.78 -14.59
C TYR A 69 0.54 -3.21 -14.66
N TYR A 70 0.54 -3.84 -15.84
CA TYR A 70 0.25 -5.27 -15.96
C TYR A 70 1.38 -6.10 -15.35
N ARG A 71 1.07 -6.90 -14.33
CA ARG A 71 2.04 -7.77 -13.64
C ARG A 71 1.33 -8.93 -12.95
N PRO A 72 1.99 -10.10 -12.76
CA PRO A 72 1.50 -11.11 -11.83
C PRO A 72 1.15 -10.52 -10.45
N GLY A 73 -0.02 -10.88 -9.93
CA GLY A 73 -0.59 -10.30 -8.71
C GLY A 73 -1.34 -8.97 -8.91
N PHE A 74 -1.15 -8.32 -10.07
CA PHE A 74 -1.78 -7.05 -10.46
C PHE A 74 -2.23 -7.12 -11.92
N THR A 75 -3.14 -8.03 -12.22
CA THR A 75 -3.67 -8.25 -13.58
C THR A 75 -5.02 -7.57 -13.80
N ALA A 76 -5.69 -7.13 -12.73
CA ALA A 76 -6.95 -6.40 -12.76
C ALA A 76 -7.15 -5.64 -11.43
N PRO A 77 -8.11 -4.70 -11.34
CA PRO A 77 -8.51 -4.13 -10.05
C PRO A 77 -8.97 -5.22 -9.09
N LYS A 78 -8.53 -5.15 -7.82
CA LYS A 78 -9.07 -6.03 -6.78
C LYS A 78 -10.50 -5.61 -6.43
N THR A 79 -11.37 -6.59 -6.28
CA THR A 79 -12.77 -6.41 -5.87
C THR A 79 -13.11 -7.32 -4.71
N THR A 80 -13.97 -6.83 -3.82
CA THR A 80 -14.47 -7.55 -2.66
C THR A 80 -15.99 -7.41 -2.62
N HIS A 81 -16.70 -8.54 -2.56
CA HIS A 81 -18.16 -8.55 -2.59
C HIS A 81 -18.72 -8.33 -1.18
N LEU A 82 -19.25 -7.14 -0.94
CA LEU A 82 -19.76 -6.73 0.38
C LEU A 82 -21.30 -6.77 0.48
N ASP A 83 -22.00 -7.07 -0.63
CA ASP A 83 -23.47 -6.98 -0.71
C ASP A 83 -24.17 -7.88 0.33
N ILE A 84 -23.54 -8.99 0.71
CA ILE A 84 -24.07 -9.89 1.75
C ILE A 84 -24.26 -9.17 3.09
N LEU A 85 -23.42 -8.17 3.41
CA LEU A 85 -23.54 -7.37 4.64
C LEU A 85 -24.79 -6.48 4.64
N LEU A 86 -25.35 -6.20 3.46
CA LEU A 86 -26.55 -5.38 3.30
C LEU A 86 -27.84 -6.21 3.30
N THR A 87 -27.74 -7.54 3.34
CA THR A 87 -28.92 -8.43 3.26
C THR A 87 -29.75 -8.42 4.54
N CYS A 88 -29.11 -8.51 5.71
CA CYS A 88 -29.78 -8.48 7.00
C CYS A 88 -28.83 -8.09 8.13
N LYS A 89 -29.42 -7.73 9.28
CA LYS A 89 -28.67 -7.30 10.47
C LYS A 89 -27.80 -8.42 11.06
N GLN A 90 -28.19 -9.69 10.90
CA GLN A 90 -27.41 -10.85 11.34
C GLN A 90 -26.13 -11.00 10.49
N ALA A 91 -26.26 -10.94 9.17
CA ALA A 91 -25.11 -10.97 8.24
C ALA A 91 -24.13 -9.83 8.52
N TYR A 92 -24.65 -8.62 8.74
CA TYR A 92 -23.82 -7.48 9.09
C TYR A 92 -23.04 -7.70 10.40
N ILE A 93 -23.69 -8.20 11.45
CA ILE A 93 -23.06 -8.40 12.76
C ILE A 93 -22.00 -9.50 12.71
N GLU A 94 -22.28 -10.63 12.06
CA GLU A 94 -21.33 -11.74 11.94
C GLU A 94 -20.18 -11.41 10.97
N GLY A 95 -20.46 -10.69 9.87
CA GLY A 95 -19.52 -10.55 8.75
C GLY A 95 -18.65 -9.29 8.74
N LYS A 96 -19.12 -8.14 9.26
CA LYS A 96 -18.48 -6.83 8.99
C LYS A 96 -17.00 -6.75 9.37
N ASP A 97 -16.58 -7.47 10.41
CA ASP A 97 -15.20 -7.46 10.91
C ASP A 97 -14.33 -8.49 10.19
N LEU A 98 -14.96 -9.54 9.62
CA LEU A 98 -14.28 -10.57 8.83
C LEU A 98 -13.70 -10.01 7.53
N VAL A 99 -14.29 -8.94 6.99
CA VAL A 99 -13.76 -8.20 5.83
C VAL A 99 -12.30 -7.83 6.01
N TRP A 100 -11.85 -7.57 7.23
CA TRP A 100 -10.49 -7.11 7.52
C TRP A 100 -9.58 -8.21 8.06
N LYS A 101 -9.96 -9.48 7.94
CA LYS A 101 -9.09 -10.60 8.29
C LYS A 101 -8.01 -10.74 7.21
N GLU A 102 -6.77 -10.97 7.64
CA GLU A 102 -5.60 -11.06 6.75
C GLU A 102 -5.81 -12.02 5.57
N ARG A 103 -6.43 -13.19 5.80
CA ARG A 103 -6.75 -14.18 4.75
C ARG A 103 -7.60 -13.62 3.60
N THR A 104 -8.41 -12.59 3.86
CA THR A 104 -9.24 -11.97 2.82
C THR A 104 -8.46 -11.06 1.87
N GLY A 105 -7.20 -10.70 2.19
CA GLY A 105 -6.39 -9.81 1.36
C GLY A 105 -6.82 -8.34 1.35
N ASN A 106 -7.86 -7.95 2.09
CA ASN A 106 -8.33 -6.56 2.19
C ASN A 106 -7.45 -5.69 3.10
N THR A 107 -6.52 -6.28 3.84
CA THR A 107 -5.52 -5.57 4.66
C THR A 107 -4.27 -5.20 3.86
N GLU A 108 -4.29 -5.42 2.54
CA GLU A 108 -3.18 -5.13 1.63
C GLU A 108 -3.55 -4.02 0.64
N LEU A 109 -2.71 -3.00 0.52
CA LEU A 109 -2.89 -1.94 -0.47
C LEU A 109 -1.68 -1.79 -1.40
N ALA A 110 -1.94 -1.35 -2.62
CA ALA A 110 -0.91 -0.98 -3.58
C ALA A 110 -0.96 0.51 -3.91
N PHE A 111 0.22 1.12 -4.02
CA PHE A 111 0.42 2.51 -4.35
C PHE A 111 1.37 2.62 -5.54
N TRP A 112 1.06 3.51 -6.47
CA TRP A 112 1.77 3.65 -7.73
C TRP A 112 2.35 5.06 -7.79
N TRP A 113 3.68 5.16 -7.79
CA TRP A 113 4.38 6.44 -7.71
C TRP A 113 5.08 6.76 -9.03
N GLY A 114 4.84 7.97 -9.51
CA GLY A 114 5.39 8.49 -10.76
C GLY A 114 4.30 8.95 -11.72
N GLU A 115 4.66 8.94 -12.99
CA GLU A 115 3.85 9.42 -14.11
C GLU A 115 2.49 8.72 -14.18
N ALA A 116 1.47 9.49 -14.56
CA ALA A 116 0.08 9.02 -14.60
C ALA A 116 -0.14 7.81 -15.54
N GLU A 117 0.67 7.65 -16.59
CA GLU A 117 0.60 6.49 -17.49
C GLU A 117 1.12 5.19 -16.84
N ARG A 118 1.90 5.29 -15.75
CA ARG A 118 2.56 4.13 -15.11
C ARG A 118 1.71 3.44 -14.06
N ARG A 119 0.47 3.91 -13.88
CA ARG A 119 -0.47 3.41 -12.87
C ARG A 119 -1.83 3.06 -13.50
N PRO A 120 -2.61 2.17 -12.87
CA PRO A 120 -3.93 1.83 -13.35
C PRO A 120 -4.92 3.02 -13.35
N PRO A 121 -5.97 3.02 -14.20
CA PRO A 121 -6.89 4.15 -14.32
C PRO A 121 -7.66 4.53 -13.04
N HIS A 122 -7.90 3.54 -12.16
CA HIS A 122 -8.58 3.76 -10.88
C HIS A 122 -7.64 4.31 -9.79
N ALA A 123 -6.31 4.24 -10.01
CA ALA A 123 -5.31 4.95 -9.21
C ALA A 123 -5.28 6.42 -9.67
N PHE A 124 -6.35 7.14 -9.37
CA PHE A 124 -6.61 8.51 -9.76
C PHE A 124 -5.66 9.51 -9.05
N GLU A 125 -5.23 10.55 -9.77
CA GLU A 125 -4.66 11.76 -9.17
C GLU A 125 -5.79 12.50 -8.44
N PRO A 126 -5.74 12.75 -7.13
CA PRO A 126 -6.68 13.72 -6.56
C PRO A 126 -6.46 15.05 -7.28
N ARG A 127 -7.36 15.37 -8.22
CA ARG A 127 -7.52 16.73 -8.74
C ARG A 127 -7.98 17.53 -7.56
N ASP A 128 -7.04 18.19 -6.90
CA ASP A 128 -7.35 19.20 -5.94
C ASP A 128 -8.07 20.34 -6.67
N THR A 129 -9.39 20.31 -6.64
CA THR A 129 -10.23 21.40 -7.15
C THR A 129 -10.29 22.56 -6.15
N HIS A 130 -9.61 22.48 -5.00
CA HIS A 130 -9.77 23.44 -3.90
C HIS A 130 -8.48 23.97 -3.24
N HIS A 131 -7.28 23.54 -3.63
CA HIS A 131 -6.02 24.21 -3.25
C HIS A 131 -5.15 24.60 -4.44
N PRO A 132 -5.38 25.80 -5.01
CA PRO A 132 -4.46 26.43 -5.95
C PRO A 132 -3.31 27.18 -5.24
N ARG A 133 -2.91 26.78 -4.03
CA ARG A 133 -1.81 27.43 -3.30
C ARG A 133 -0.73 26.41 -3.05
N HIS A 134 0.38 26.57 -3.78
CA HIS A 134 1.58 25.73 -3.86
C HIS A 134 1.48 24.61 -4.91
N GLY A 135 1.98 24.92 -6.12
CA GLY A 135 2.00 24.05 -7.30
C GLY A 135 2.94 22.85 -7.16
N VAL A 136 2.62 21.93 -6.25
CA VAL A 136 3.22 20.61 -6.19
C VAL A 136 2.09 19.62 -6.43
N HIS A 137 2.02 19.11 -7.66
CA HIS A 137 1.27 17.91 -7.99
C HIS A 137 1.83 16.78 -7.10
N ASN A 138 1.14 16.46 -6.00
CA ASN A 138 1.67 15.46 -5.06
C ASN A 138 1.28 14.06 -5.56
N GLU A 139 1.97 13.62 -6.62
CA GLU A 139 1.70 12.39 -7.39
C GLU A 139 1.92 11.08 -6.59
N ASN A 140 2.40 11.17 -5.35
CA ASN A 140 2.86 10.04 -4.55
C ASN A 140 2.27 10.06 -3.12
N HIS A 141 0.94 10.24 -3.02
CA HIS A 141 0.18 10.37 -1.76
C HIS A 141 -0.54 9.05 -1.39
N PRO A 142 -0.87 8.73 -0.12
CA PRO A 142 -1.76 7.60 0.21
C PRO A 142 -3.22 7.66 -0.31
N PHE A 143 -3.69 8.75 -0.92
CA PHE A 143 -5.11 8.94 -1.32
C PHE A 143 -5.30 8.81 -2.85
N GLN A 144 -4.67 7.80 -3.46
CA GLN A 144 -4.61 7.63 -4.92
C GLN A 144 -5.87 7.00 -5.54
N SER A 145 -6.93 6.72 -4.77
CA SER A 145 -8.16 6.15 -5.31
C SER A 145 -9.37 6.53 -4.46
N HIS A 146 -10.56 6.45 -5.05
CA HIS A 146 -11.83 6.61 -4.32
C HIS A 146 -11.90 5.70 -3.10
N PHE A 147 -11.38 4.47 -3.22
CA PHE A 147 -11.31 3.54 -2.10
C PHE A 147 -10.46 4.10 -0.96
N THR A 148 -9.19 4.44 -1.21
CA THR A 148 -8.29 4.99 -0.18
C THR A 148 -8.77 6.32 0.40
N GLN A 149 -9.45 7.16 -0.39
CA GLN A 149 -10.05 8.41 0.08
C GLN A 149 -11.24 8.19 1.02
N SER A 150 -11.93 7.07 0.86
CA SER A 150 -13.14 6.75 1.65
C SER A 150 -12.83 5.96 2.92
N LEU A 151 -11.60 5.47 3.09
CA LEU A 151 -11.20 4.73 4.28
C LEU A 151 -11.22 5.62 5.52
N THR A 152 -11.91 5.17 6.55
CA THR A 152 -11.86 5.80 7.88
C THR A 152 -10.52 5.53 8.56
N THR A 153 -10.20 6.30 9.60
CA THR A 153 -8.99 6.09 10.43
C THR A 153 -8.90 4.66 10.97
N ASP A 154 -10.01 4.06 11.38
CA ASP A 154 -10.07 2.66 11.87
C ASP A 154 -9.81 1.64 10.76
N GLN A 155 -10.21 1.94 9.52
CA GLN A 155 -9.93 1.04 8.40
C GLN A 155 -8.47 1.17 7.93
N TRP A 156 -7.93 2.39 7.92
CA TRP A 156 -6.51 2.63 7.66
C TRP A 156 -5.60 1.89 8.63
N SER A 157 -5.96 1.80 9.91
CA SER A 157 -5.18 1.09 10.93
C SER A 157 -5.20 -0.43 10.77
N LYS A 158 -6.11 -0.99 9.96
CA LYS A 158 -6.18 -2.42 9.64
C LYS A 158 -5.29 -2.83 8.47
N ILE A 159 -4.72 -1.87 7.75
CA ILE A 159 -3.80 -2.15 6.65
C ILE A 159 -2.46 -2.63 7.22
N THR A 160 -2.15 -3.90 7.00
CA THR A 160 -0.95 -4.56 7.54
C THR A 160 0.17 -4.68 6.51
N THR A 161 -0.16 -4.64 5.23
CA THR A 161 0.81 -4.75 4.13
C THR A 161 0.55 -3.64 3.11
N ILE A 162 1.62 -2.98 2.68
CA ILE A 162 1.54 -2.10 1.51
C ILE A 162 2.57 -2.52 0.46
N GLN A 163 2.25 -2.30 -0.80
CA GLN A 163 3.17 -2.43 -1.92
C GLN A 163 3.26 -1.10 -2.67
N ILE A 164 4.46 -0.58 -2.82
CA ILE A 164 4.73 0.65 -3.55
C ILE A 164 5.44 0.28 -4.85
N PHE A 165 4.92 0.78 -5.96
CA PHE A 165 5.52 0.69 -7.30
C PHE A 165 6.05 2.06 -7.71
N PRO A 166 7.29 2.41 -7.37
CA PRO A 166 7.82 3.71 -7.73
C PRO A 166 8.68 3.65 -8.99
N GLN A 167 8.49 4.64 -9.86
CA GLN A 167 9.56 5.07 -10.75
C GLN A 167 10.73 5.62 -9.92
N LEU A 168 11.97 5.26 -10.25
CA LEU A 168 13.14 5.59 -9.41
C LEU A 168 13.29 7.09 -9.12
N TYR A 169 12.87 7.97 -10.03
CA TYR A 169 12.94 9.43 -9.81
C TYR A 169 12.05 9.94 -8.67
N THR A 170 11.03 9.15 -8.30
CA THR A 170 10.10 9.45 -7.21
C THR A 170 10.60 8.98 -5.85
N CYS A 171 11.66 8.15 -5.82
CA CYS A 171 12.22 7.59 -4.60
C CYS A 171 13.03 8.62 -3.79
N ARG A 172 12.48 9.82 -3.57
CA ARG A 172 13.08 10.87 -2.76
C ARG A 172 12.74 10.64 -1.29
N LEU A 173 13.68 10.93 -0.40
CA LEU A 173 13.49 10.77 1.05
C LEU A 173 12.23 11.49 1.55
N SER A 174 11.97 12.71 1.04
CA SER A 174 10.81 13.52 1.38
C SER A 174 9.49 12.90 0.94
N THR A 175 9.46 12.18 -0.18
CA THR A 175 8.23 11.55 -0.71
C THR A 175 7.72 10.47 0.23
N TYR A 176 8.59 9.59 0.71
CA TYR A 176 8.19 8.52 1.64
C TYR A 176 7.74 9.07 3.00
N GLN A 177 8.45 10.07 3.53
CA GLN A 177 8.07 10.69 4.80
C GLN A 177 6.71 11.36 4.70
N GLU A 178 6.51 12.12 3.64
CA GLU A 178 5.28 12.83 3.40
C GLU A 178 4.11 11.86 3.22
N PHE A 179 4.33 10.74 2.52
CA PHE A 179 3.35 9.68 2.36
C PHE A 179 2.81 9.15 3.71
N PHE A 180 3.68 8.75 4.63
CA PHE A 180 3.26 8.25 5.95
C PHE A 180 2.76 9.37 6.88
N ARG A 181 3.31 10.59 6.76
CA ARG A 181 2.86 11.76 7.54
C ARG A 181 1.43 12.16 7.19
N LEU A 182 1.04 12.04 5.92
CA LEU A 182 -0.30 12.38 5.45
C LEU A 182 -1.36 11.36 5.86
N GLN A 183 -0.96 10.12 6.18
CA GLN A 183 -1.85 9.13 6.79
C GLN A 183 -1.21 8.44 8.01
N PRO A 184 -1.23 9.08 9.19
CA PRO A 184 -0.60 8.53 10.40
C PRO A 184 -1.20 7.20 10.88
N ALA A 185 -2.45 6.91 10.54
CA ALA A 185 -3.10 5.66 10.90
C ALA A 185 -2.58 4.46 10.10
N LEU A 186 -1.92 4.69 8.97
CA LEU A 186 -1.31 3.63 8.17
C LEU A 186 -0.02 3.15 8.86
N GLN A 187 -0.12 2.03 9.57
CA GLN A 187 0.97 1.42 10.34
C GLN A 187 1.18 -0.04 9.89
N PRO A 188 1.64 -0.27 8.63
CA PRO A 188 1.88 -1.61 8.11
C PRO A 188 3.00 -2.32 8.87
N HIS A 189 2.90 -3.66 8.92
CA HIS A 189 3.96 -4.56 9.37
C HIS A 189 4.92 -4.90 8.23
N THR A 190 4.42 -4.88 6.99
CA THR A 190 5.18 -5.22 5.79
C THR A 190 5.08 -4.11 4.76
N VAL A 191 6.23 -3.61 4.30
CA VAL A 191 6.33 -2.65 3.19
C VAL A 191 7.05 -3.33 2.04
N LYS A 192 6.40 -3.46 0.89
CA LYS A 192 7.02 -3.96 -0.34
C LYS A 192 7.33 -2.77 -1.25
N ILE A 193 8.54 -2.69 -1.78
CA ILE A 193 8.93 -1.73 -2.81
C ILE A 193 9.30 -2.55 -4.04
N THR A 194 8.61 -2.32 -5.16
CA THR A 194 8.87 -3.03 -6.42
C THR A 194 9.31 -2.05 -7.48
N ILE A 195 10.59 -2.12 -7.86
CA ILE A 195 11.11 -1.42 -9.04
C ILE A 195 10.84 -2.31 -10.25
N ARG A 196 9.80 -2.00 -11.03
CA ARG A 196 9.46 -2.72 -12.26
C ARG A 196 10.52 -2.50 -13.33
N TYR A 197 10.56 -3.38 -14.33
CA TYR A 197 11.45 -3.22 -15.49
C TYR A 197 11.40 -1.82 -16.12
N THR A 198 10.21 -1.21 -16.17
CA THR A 198 9.99 0.11 -16.78
C THR A 198 10.13 1.29 -15.81
N ASP A 199 10.54 1.03 -14.57
CA ASP A 199 10.65 2.05 -13.52
C ASP A 199 12.11 2.43 -13.22
N TRP A 200 13.06 1.73 -13.85
CA TRP A 200 14.47 2.07 -13.83
C TRP A 200 14.75 3.37 -14.59
N TRP A 201 15.83 4.04 -14.19
CA TRP A 201 16.30 5.21 -14.91
C TRP A 201 16.60 4.87 -16.37
N TRP A 202 15.95 5.62 -17.26
CA TRP A 202 16.26 5.64 -18.70
C TRP A 202 16.16 4.24 -19.32
N TRP A 203 15.25 3.41 -18.79
CA TRP A 203 15.01 2.04 -19.25
C TRP A 203 14.66 1.99 -20.75
N GLU A 204 14.00 3.05 -21.27
CA GLU A 204 13.65 3.21 -22.69
C GLU A 204 14.88 3.19 -23.61
N ARG A 205 16.04 3.59 -23.07
CA ARG A 205 17.32 3.65 -23.80
C ARG A 205 18.18 2.43 -23.55
N GLY A 206 17.67 1.43 -22.84
CA GLY A 206 18.43 0.26 -22.46
C GLY A 206 19.61 0.57 -21.54
N GLN A 207 19.58 1.67 -20.78
CA GLN A 207 20.69 2.09 -19.92
C GLN A 207 20.98 1.10 -18.79
N THR A 208 22.25 0.99 -18.38
CA THR A 208 22.69 0.10 -17.29
C THR A 208 21.88 0.32 -16.02
N LEU A 209 21.53 -0.77 -15.33
CA LEU A 209 20.79 -0.70 -14.06
C LEU A 209 21.63 0.02 -12.98
N ASP A 210 20.99 0.94 -12.27
CA ASP A 210 21.57 1.64 -11.13
C ASP A 210 20.48 1.90 -10.08
N ILE A 211 20.62 1.25 -8.92
CA ILE A 211 19.67 1.34 -7.81
C ILE A 211 20.04 2.43 -6.79
N SER A 212 21.13 3.15 -6.99
CA SER A 212 21.68 4.13 -6.02
C SER A 212 20.66 5.17 -5.56
N SER A 213 19.77 5.65 -6.45
CA SER A 213 18.76 6.65 -6.09
C SER A 213 17.73 6.17 -5.06
N LEU A 214 17.60 4.86 -4.83
CA LEU A 214 16.70 4.30 -3.81
C LEU A 214 17.37 4.13 -2.45
N ARG A 215 18.70 4.27 -2.38
CA ARG A 215 19.45 4.00 -1.15
C ARG A 215 18.93 4.87 0.00
N PRO A 216 18.57 4.28 1.17
CA PRO A 216 17.90 5.00 2.28
C PRO A 216 18.73 6.14 2.91
N HIS A 217 20.03 6.12 2.65
CA HIS A 217 21.03 7.00 3.21
C HIS A 217 21.64 7.96 2.19
N ASP A 218 21.21 7.93 0.93
CA ASP A 218 21.83 8.76 -0.10
C ASP A 218 21.28 10.18 -0.06
N ASP A 219 22.15 11.12 0.32
CA ASP A 219 21.98 12.56 0.19
C ASP A 219 22.25 12.95 -1.27
N PHE A 220 21.53 12.40 -2.26
CA PHE A 220 21.77 12.80 -3.65
C PHE A 220 21.32 14.27 -3.85
N ILE A 221 22.35 15.09 -3.76
CA ILE A 221 22.56 16.52 -3.89
C ILE A 221 21.64 17.17 -4.94
N PHE A 222 20.52 17.72 -4.49
CA PHE A 222 19.94 18.99 -4.98
C PHE A 222 19.09 19.71 -3.92
N ASP A 223 18.88 19.10 -2.74
CA ASP A 223 18.15 19.75 -1.64
C ASP A 223 19.13 20.53 -0.75
N TYR A 224 19.43 21.76 -1.18
CA TYR A 224 20.39 22.66 -0.52
C TYR A 224 19.90 23.15 0.86
N GLU A 225 18.66 22.85 1.26
CA GLU A 225 18.06 23.57 2.39
C GLU A 225 17.80 22.78 3.68
N ARG A 226 17.81 21.44 3.76
CA ARG A 226 17.50 20.79 5.06
C ARG A 226 18.26 19.50 5.35
N ARG A 227 19.30 19.63 6.19
CA ARG A 227 19.92 18.55 7.01
C ARG A 227 18.97 17.92 8.06
N ILE A 228 17.65 17.96 7.87
CA ILE A 228 16.68 17.52 8.88
C ILE A 228 15.50 16.85 8.17
N ASN A 229 15.67 15.58 7.81
CA ASN A 229 14.67 14.52 7.96
C ASN A 229 15.18 13.26 7.24
N ARG A 230 15.72 12.33 8.01
CA ARG A 230 16.15 11.00 7.53
C ARG A 230 14.90 10.19 7.20
N PHE A 231 14.85 9.52 6.04
CA PHE A 231 13.76 8.60 5.66
C PHE A 231 13.40 7.67 6.82
N ARG A 232 12.10 7.45 7.08
CA ARG A 232 11.63 6.52 8.12
C ARG A 232 10.43 5.73 7.66
N LEU A 233 10.47 4.43 7.88
CA LEU A 233 9.28 3.57 7.80
C LEU A 233 8.46 3.69 9.09
N PRO A 234 7.16 3.37 9.06
CA PRO A 234 6.34 3.27 10.26
C PRO A 234 6.99 2.38 11.32
N LYS A 235 6.85 2.75 12.61
CA LYS A 235 7.41 1.99 13.73
C LYS A 235 6.91 0.54 13.83
N SER A 236 5.74 0.27 13.27
CA SER A 236 5.13 -1.05 13.18
C SER A 236 5.80 -1.96 12.15
N CYS A 237 6.59 -1.40 11.22
CA CYS A 237 7.18 -2.13 10.12
C CYS A 237 8.25 -3.09 10.63
N ARG A 238 8.07 -4.38 10.35
CA ARG A 238 8.97 -5.48 10.73
C ARG A 238 9.72 -6.04 9.54
N THR A 239 9.16 -5.88 8.35
CA THR A 239 9.73 -6.42 7.12
C THR A 239 9.60 -5.42 5.99
N LEU A 240 10.70 -5.16 5.30
CA LEU A 240 10.70 -4.51 4.00
C LEU A 240 11.15 -5.50 2.94
N LEU A 241 10.35 -5.66 1.89
CA LEU A 241 10.71 -6.46 0.72
C LEU A 241 11.05 -5.52 -0.43
N LEU A 242 12.27 -5.62 -0.94
CA LEU A 242 12.69 -4.89 -2.13
C LEU A 242 12.71 -5.86 -3.32
N GLU A 243 11.74 -5.72 -4.21
CA GLU A 243 11.68 -6.45 -5.47
C GLU A 243 12.30 -5.61 -6.58
N LEU A 244 13.30 -6.17 -7.25
CA LEU A 244 13.98 -5.55 -8.37
C LEU A 244 13.73 -6.39 -9.62
N GLU A 245 13.04 -5.82 -10.60
CA GLU A 245 12.62 -6.51 -11.82
C GLU A 245 13.37 -5.97 -13.04
N THR A 246 13.82 -6.86 -13.94
CA THR A 246 14.35 -6.48 -15.25
C THR A 246 14.09 -7.55 -16.30
N SER A 247 14.42 -7.30 -17.58
CA SER A 247 14.38 -8.32 -18.64
C SER A 247 15.51 -9.35 -18.50
N GLU A 248 15.32 -10.58 -18.97
CA GLU A 248 16.37 -11.65 -18.96
C GLU A 248 17.72 -11.16 -19.49
N ALA A 249 17.72 -10.32 -20.53
CA ALA A 249 18.93 -9.77 -21.13
C ALA A 249 19.82 -8.96 -20.15
N LYS A 250 19.27 -8.52 -19.02
CA LYS A 250 19.95 -7.73 -17.98
C LYS A 250 20.10 -8.45 -16.64
N LYS A 251 19.91 -9.77 -16.62
CA LYS A 251 20.01 -10.58 -15.40
C LYS A 251 21.35 -10.44 -14.68
N ASP A 252 22.44 -10.34 -15.43
CA ASP A 252 23.77 -10.17 -14.84
C ASP A 252 23.94 -8.78 -14.20
N GLU A 253 23.42 -7.72 -14.84
CA GLU A 253 23.38 -6.38 -14.25
C GLU A 253 22.57 -6.36 -12.96
N LEU A 254 21.39 -6.98 -12.95
CA LEU A 254 20.55 -7.08 -11.75
C LEU A 254 21.26 -7.87 -10.62
N THR A 255 22.03 -8.88 -10.99
CA THR A 255 22.86 -9.64 -10.05
C THR A 255 24.00 -8.78 -9.48
N VAL A 256 24.58 -7.87 -10.27
CA VAL A 256 25.55 -6.89 -9.78
C VAL A 256 24.90 -5.91 -8.79
N GLU A 257 23.72 -5.36 -9.11
CA GLU A 257 23.02 -4.44 -8.21
C GLU A 257 22.66 -5.08 -6.86
N THR A 258 22.13 -6.30 -6.87
CA THR A 258 21.82 -7.03 -5.63
C THR A 258 23.08 -7.35 -4.80
N ARG A 259 24.20 -7.69 -5.44
CA ARG A 259 25.50 -7.85 -4.75
C ARG A 259 26.00 -6.55 -4.14
N LYS A 260 25.82 -5.39 -4.79
CA LYS A 260 26.18 -4.08 -4.23
C LYS A 260 25.42 -3.80 -2.95
N ILE A 261 24.12 -4.12 -2.90
CA ILE A 261 23.28 -3.98 -1.70
C ILE A 261 23.83 -4.88 -0.58
N LEU A 262 24.09 -6.15 -0.89
CA LEU A 262 24.56 -7.15 0.07
C LEU A 262 25.99 -6.89 0.59
N ALA A 263 26.84 -6.27 -0.23
CA ALA A 263 28.20 -5.89 0.16
C ALA A 263 28.22 -4.62 1.03
N ASN A 264 27.25 -3.73 0.86
CA ASN A 264 27.16 -2.44 1.54
C ASN A 264 26.00 -2.38 2.55
N ARG A 265 25.77 -3.45 3.33
CA ARG A 265 24.58 -3.61 4.19
C ARG A 265 24.28 -2.41 5.09
N ASN A 266 25.33 -1.80 5.66
CA ASN A 266 25.21 -0.64 6.55
C ASN A 266 24.55 0.57 5.87
N GLU A 267 24.77 0.70 4.57
CA GLU A 267 24.27 1.79 3.73
C GLU A 267 22.82 1.58 3.28
N TRP A 268 22.34 0.35 3.39
CA TRP A 268 21.01 -0.11 2.98
C TRP A 268 20.09 -0.40 4.16
N ARG A 269 20.43 0.08 5.37
CA ARG A 269 19.56 -0.05 6.53
C ARG A 269 18.42 0.97 6.45
N TRP A 270 17.21 0.53 6.78
CA TRP A 270 16.01 1.36 6.74
C TRP A 270 15.63 1.77 8.16
N LYS A 271 15.60 3.08 8.43
CA LYS A 271 15.25 3.59 9.77
C LYS A 271 13.75 3.44 10.02
N LEU A 272 13.37 3.12 11.26
CA LEU A 272 11.97 3.16 11.71
C LEU A 272 11.62 4.51 12.36
N ASP A 273 10.33 4.84 12.40
CA ASP A 273 9.75 6.02 13.08
C ASP A 273 9.69 5.83 14.60
N GLY A 274 10.87 5.58 15.16
CA GLY A 274 11.14 5.23 16.54
C GLY A 274 12.57 4.75 16.68
N GLU A 275 12.76 3.71 17.49
CA GLU A 275 14.05 3.04 17.65
C GLU A 275 14.19 1.86 16.69
N GLY A 276 15.43 1.46 16.41
CA GLY A 276 15.72 0.33 15.52
C GLY A 276 15.88 0.66 14.04
N TRP A 277 16.20 -0.38 13.30
CA TRP A 277 16.50 -0.40 11.87
C TRP A 277 16.01 -1.72 11.28
N LEU A 278 15.62 -1.72 10.01
CA LEU A 278 15.55 -2.93 9.21
C LEU A 278 16.87 -3.09 8.47
N GLU A 279 17.48 -4.25 8.62
CA GLU A 279 18.74 -4.59 7.96
C GLU A 279 18.50 -5.74 7.00
N VAL A 280 19.34 -5.86 5.97
CA VAL A 280 19.26 -7.00 5.05
C VAL A 280 19.40 -8.28 5.88
N ASP A 281 18.41 -9.16 5.78
CA ASP A 281 18.43 -10.41 6.50
C ASP A 281 19.66 -11.24 6.03
N PRO A 282 20.62 -11.54 6.93
CA PRO A 282 21.86 -12.22 6.56
C PRO A 282 21.63 -13.65 6.06
N GLU A 283 20.48 -14.23 6.40
CA GLU A 283 20.03 -15.55 5.97
C GLU A 283 19.02 -15.47 4.82
N ALA A 284 18.54 -14.27 4.47
CA ALA A 284 17.62 -14.10 3.35
C ALA A 284 18.33 -14.48 2.06
N ARG A 285 17.88 -15.61 1.51
CA ARG A 285 18.11 -15.93 0.13
C ARG A 285 17.47 -14.82 -0.70
N VAL A 286 18.23 -14.31 -1.66
CA VAL A 286 17.61 -13.53 -2.73
C VAL A 286 16.63 -14.48 -3.42
N GLU A 287 15.34 -14.21 -3.27
CA GLU A 287 14.33 -15.01 -3.95
C GLU A 287 14.29 -14.57 -5.40
N ASP A 288 14.58 -15.52 -6.29
CA ASP A 288 14.55 -15.33 -7.72
C ASP A 288 13.27 -15.93 -8.26
N TRP A 289 12.54 -15.17 -9.06
CA TRP A 289 11.45 -15.71 -9.85
C TRP A 289 11.37 -15.01 -11.20
N THR A 290 10.65 -15.64 -12.12
CA THR A 290 10.56 -15.22 -13.51
C THR A 290 9.13 -15.17 -13.96
N TRP A 291 8.81 -14.27 -14.88
CA TRP A 291 7.51 -14.26 -15.53
C TRP A 291 7.58 -13.73 -16.95
N VAL A 292 6.52 -13.96 -17.72
CA VAL A 292 6.42 -13.52 -19.11
C VAL A 292 5.64 -12.21 -19.16
N GLY A 293 6.35 -11.13 -19.44
CA GLY A 293 5.80 -9.78 -19.53
C GLY A 293 5.78 -9.25 -20.96
N PRO A 294 5.23 -8.05 -21.18
CA PRO A 294 5.14 -7.45 -22.49
C PRO A 294 6.51 -7.00 -23.02
N THR A 295 6.65 -6.93 -24.34
CA THR A 295 7.78 -6.24 -25.00
C THR A 295 7.40 -4.86 -25.54
N ARG A 296 6.14 -4.47 -25.36
CA ARG A 296 5.59 -3.20 -25.83
C ARG A 296 4.83 -2.52 -24.72
N PHE A 297 4.82 -1.19 -24.73
CA PHE A 297 4.23 -0.38 -23.67
C PHE A 297 3.32 0.73 -24.21
N LYS A 298 2.72 1.53 -23.32
CA LYS A 298 1.69 2.55 -23.62
C LYS A 298 0.29 2.01 -23.96
N GLY A 299 0.01 0.75 -23.60
CA GLY A 299 -1.31 0.15 -23.73
C GLY A 299 -1.60 -0.42 -25.12
N GLU A 300 -2.83 -0.94 -25.30
CA GLU A 300 -3.21 -1.70 -26.50
C GLU A 300 -3.45 -0.87 -27.76
N GLN A 301 -3.81 0.41 -27.60
CA GLN A 301 -4.14 1.27 -28.74
C GLN A 301 -2.90 1.69 -29.53
N HIS A 302 -1.81 1.98 -28.82
CA HIS A 302 -0.55 2.44 -29.42
C HIS A 302 0.66 1.78 -28.73
N PRO A 303 0.81 0.44 -28.85
CA PRO A 303 1.89 -0.27 -28.18
C PRO A 303 3.25 0.07 -28.81
N GLU A 304 4.15 0.66 -28.04
CA GLU A 304 5.49 1.06 -28.48
C GLU A 304 6.53 0.01 -28.08
N ARG A 305 7.40 -0.37 -29.03
CA ARG A 305 8.59 -1.20 -28.81
C ARG A 305 9.83 -0.31 -28.77
N TYR A 306 10.77 -0.62 -27.88
CA TYR A 306 12.04 0.08 -27.78
C TYR A 306 13.18 -0.71 -28.47
N PRO A 307 14.26 -0.05 -28.93
CA PRO A 307 15.28 -0.69 -29.76
C PRO A 307 15.97 -1.92 -29.14
N HIS A 308 16.07 -1.97 -27.82
CA HIS A 308 16.68 -3.07 -27.08
C HIS A 308 15.71 -4.22 -26.74
N HIS A 309 14.45 -4.13 -27.16
CA HIS A 309 13.48 -5.21 -26.94
C HIS A 309 13.62 -6.30 -28.01
N PRO A 310 13.42 -7.58 -27.64
CA PRO A 310 13.38 -8.66 -28.61
C PRO A 310 12.15 -8.52 -29.52
N GLN A 311 12.11 -9.32 -30.59
CA GLN A 311 10.91 -9.47 -31.42
C GLN A 311 9.80 -10.23 -30.67
N GLY A 312 8.56 -10.16 -31.17
CA GLY A 312 7.39 -10.78 -30.54
C GLY A 312 6.68 -9.85 -29.55
N ASP A 313 5.62 -10.31 -28.88
CA ASP A 313 4.82 -9.47 -27.98
C ASP A 313 5.19 -9.63 -26.51
N SER A 314 6.00 -10.64 -26.17
CA SER A 314 6.38 -10.96 -24.80
C SER A 314 7.86 -11.27 -24.62
N MET A 315 8.39 -11.01 -23.43
CA MET A 315 9.75 -11.37 -23.03
C MET A 315 9.80 -11.84 -21.58
N THR A 316 10.82 -12.62 -21.24
CA THR A 316 11.04 -13.07 -19.87
C THR A 316 11.59 -11.95 -19.00
N TYR A 317 10.94 -11.76 -17.86
CA TYR A 317 11.33 -10.84 -16.81
C TYR A 317 11.92 -11.67 -15.66
N ILE A 318 12.99 -11.16 -15.06
CA ILE A 318 13.63 -11.68 -13.86
C ILE A 318 13.34 -10.72 -12.71
N VAL A 319 12.96 -11.27 -11.57
CA VAL A 319 12.74 -10.54 -10.34
C VAL A 319 13.66 -11.11 -9.26
N LYS A 320 14.35 -10.22 -8.55
CA LYS A 320 15.13 -10.54 -7.36
C LYS A 320 14.51 -9.84 -6.15
N THR A 321 14.18 -10.60 -5.12
CA THR A 321 13.60 -10.05 -3.87
C THR A 321 14.63 -10.09 -2.75
N LEU A 322 14.87 -8.94 -2.13
CA LEU A 322 15.69 -8.78 -0.94
C LEU A 322 14.79 -8.49 0.27
N ALA A 323 14.95 -9.28 1.33
CA ALA A 323 14.22 -9.06 2.58
C ALA A 323 15.09 -8.30 3.59
N PHE A 324 14.50 -7.26 4.17
CA PHE A 324 15.06 -6.49 5.27
C PHE A 324 14.19 -6.71 6.50
N LYS A 325 14.79 -7.13 7.61
CA LYS A 325 14.08 -7.47 8.84
C LYS A 325 14.65 -6.69 10.01
N GLN A 326 13.84 -6.51 11.04
CA GLN A 326 14.33 -6.01 12.31
C GLN A 326 15.20 -7.09 12.95
N LEU A 327 16.49 -6.79 13.17
CA LEU A 327 17.34 -7.69 13.94
C LEU A 327 16.92 -7.63 15.41
N ILE A 328 16.52 -8.77 15.97
CA ILE A 328 16.30 -8.89 17.41
C ILE A 328 17.68 -8.80 18.05
N VAL A 329 17.96 -7.71 18.76
CA VAL A 329 19.09 -7.67 19.68
C VAL A 329 18.77 -8.69 20.76
N GLN A 330 19.47 -9.81 20.78
CA GLN A 330 19.47 -10.67 21.95
C GLN A 330 20.06 -9.85 23.09
N GLU A 331 19.23 -9.48 24.06
CA GLU A 331 19.71 -8.96 25.34
C GLU A 331 20.52 -10.08 25.99
N ASN A 332 21.83 -9.86 26.12
CA ASN A 332 22.75 -10.72 26.88
C ASN A 332 22.67 -10.40 28.37
#